data_AF-A0A2W4M3J2-F1
#
_entry.id   AF-A0A2W4M3J2-F1
#
_cell.length_a   1.000
_cell.length_b   1.000
_cell.length_c   1.000
_cell.angle_alpha   90.00
_cell.angle_beta   90.00
_cell.angle_gamma   90.00
#
_symmetry.space_group_name_H-M   'P 1'
#
loop_
_entity.id
_entity.type
_entity.pdbx_description
1 polymer ?
#
loop_
_entity_poly.entity_id
_entity_poly.type
_entity_poly.pdbx_seq_one_letter_code
_entity_poly.pdbx_strand_id
1 'polypeptide(L)'
;MNRQDILRLASARGHPCLSITLPTHRTAPDNRQDSIRLKNLLRQADERLAGAPDQRAAAAVRRALEQNPEGMGSRFNPEGLAPFARADVAGVYRGPFSLPE
;
A
#
# COMPACT_ATOMS: atom_id res chain seq x y z
N MET A 1 -9.60 8.20 -4.71
CA MET A 1 -9.88 6.95 -5.45
C MET A 1 -11.26 7.09 -6.05
N ASN A 2 -11.35 6.95 -7.36
CA ASN A 2 -12.61 7.02 -8.08
C ASN A 2 -13.28 5.64 -8.08
N ARG A 3 -14.59 5.57 -8.33
CA ARG A 3 -15.35 4.31 -8.42
C ARG A 3 -14.75 3.32 -9.41
N GLN A 4 -14.14 3.81 -10.49
CA GLN A 4 -13.46 2.97 -11.48
C GLN A 4 -12.22 2.26 -10.92
N ASP A 5 -11.46 2.91 -10.04
CA ASP A 5 -10.29 2.29 -9.40
C ASP A 5 -10.72 1.15 -8.47
N ILE A 6 -11.80 1.37 -7.70
CA ILE A 6 -12.39 0.34 -6.83
C ILE A 6 -12.83 -0.87 -7.67
N LEU A 7 -13.52 -0.63 -8.79
CA LEU A 7 -13.98 -1.71 -9.66
C LEU A 7 -12.81 -2.46 -10.31
N ARG A 8 -11.74 -1.76 -10.70
CA ARG A 8 -10.51 -2.40 -11.20
C ARG A 8 -9.89 -3.30 -10.13
N LEU A 9 -9.76 -2.81 -8.90
CA LEU A 9 -9.22 -3.59 -7.78
C LEU A 9 -10.13 -4.77 -7.42
N ALA A 10 -11.44 -4.58 -7.38
CA ALA A 10 -12.41 -5.64 -7.08
C ALA A 10 -12.48 -6.71 -8.18
N SER A 11 -12.20 -6.33 -9.44
CA SER A 11 -12.14 -7.27 -10.57
C SER A 11 -10.84 -8.10 -10.60
N ALA A 12 -9.82 -7.69 -9.85
CA ALA A 12 -8.54 -8.38 -9.80
C ALA A 12 -8.70 -9.73 -9.09
N ARG A 13 -8.62 -10.82 -9.87
CA ARG A 13 -8.60 -12.20 -9.35
C ARG A 13 -7.18 -12.75 -9.42
N GLY A 14 -6.71 -13.38 -8.35
CA GLY A 14 -5.37 -13.99 -8.27
C GLY A 14 -4.77 -13.93 -6.86
N HIS A 15 -3.73 -14.72 -6.63
CA HIS A 15 -2.94 -14.74 -5.39
C HIS A 15 -1.46 -14.66 -5.75
N PRO A 16 -0.62 -13.91 -5.02
CA PRO A 16 -0.93 -13.08 -3.85
C PRO A 16 -1.42 -11.66 -4.23
N CYS A 17 -2.26 -11.09 -3.37
CA CYS A 17 -2.67 -9.69 -3.41
C CYS A 17 -2.25 -9.04 -2.08
N LEU A 18 -1.68 -7.84 -2.13
CA LEU A 18 -1.29 -7.09 -0.95
C LEU A 18 -2.12 -5.81 -0.84
N SER A 19 -2.61 -5.53 0.36
CA SER A 19 -3.17 -4.24 0.73
C SER A 19 -2.61 -3.86 2.09
N ILE A 20 -2.04 -2.66 2.17
CA ILE A 20 -1.57 -2.06 3.40
C ILE A 20 -2.50 -0.87 3.65
N THR A 21 -2.98 -0.72 4.87
CA THR A 21 -3.74 0.45 5.32
C THR A 21 -2.95 1.11 6.43
N LEU A 22 -2.85 2.44 6.39
CA LEU A 22 -2.09 3.23 7.34
C LEU A 22 -2.88 4.50 7.67
N PRO A 23 -3.22 4.74 8.95
CA PRO A 23 -3.70 6.04 9.38
C PRO A 23 -2.56 7.06 9.26
N THR A 24 -2.83 8.20 8.62
CA THR A 24 -1.82 9.26 8.41
C THR A 24 -2.27 10.58 9.03
N HIS A 25 -1.30 11.37 9.48
CA HIS A 25 -1.53 12.59 10.24
C HIS A 25 -1.10 13.81 9.43
N ARG A 26 -1.94 14.86 9.44
CA ARG A 26 -1.70 16.10 8.69
C ARG A 26 -0.61 16.98 9.31
N THR A 27 -0.37 16.84 10.60
CA THR A 27 0.46 17.75 11.41
C THR A 27 1.65 17.04 12.04
N ALA A 28 2.76 17.78 12.20
CA ALA A 28 3.88 17.33 13.03
C ALA A 28 3.49 17.39 14.51
N PRO A 29 4.02 16.50 15.38
CA PRO A 29 5.10 15.53 15.13
C PRO A 29 4.65 14.17 14.56
N ASP A 30 3.35 13.87 14.55
CA ASP A 30 2.82 12.54 14.21
C ASP A 30 3.08 12.16 12.75
N ASN A 31 3.11 13.14 11.83
CA ASN A 31 3.46 12.90 10.42
C ASN A 31 4.87 12.31 10.21
N ARG A 32 5.81 12.52 11.14
CA ARG A 32 7.14 11.91 11.08
C ARG A 32 7.09 10.43 11.41
N GLN A 33 6.18 10.02 12.30
CA GLN A 33 5.97 8.63 12.65
C GLN A 33 5.32 7.86 11.49
N ASP A 34 4.45 8.49 10.70
CA ASP A 34 3.79 7.83 9.57
C ASP A 34 4.79 7.27 8.55
N SER A 35 5.87 8.01 8.27
CA SER A 35 6.94 7.54 7.38
C SER A 35 7.66 6.31 7.95
N ILE A 36 7.80 6.23 9.28
CA ILE A 36 8.42 5.09 9.97
C ILE A 36 7.46 3.90 9.97
N ARG A 37 6.18 4.12 10.29
CA ARG A 37 5.14 3.09 10.28
C ARG A 37 4.97 2.49 8.89
N LEU A 38 4.93 3.32 7.85
CA LEU A 38 4.86 2.86 6.46
C LEU A 38 6.03 1.92 6.12
N LYS A 39 7.27 2.30 6.48
CA LYS A 39 8.45 1.43 6.27
C LYS A 39 8.32 0.10 7.02
N ASN A 40 7.83 0.13 8.26
CA ASN A 40 7.61 -1.08 9.04
C ASN A 40 6.54 -1.98 8.42
N LEU A 41 5.42 -1.42 7.95
CA LEU A 41 4.36 -2.16 7.27
C LEU A 41 4.84 -2.77 5.96
N LEU A 42 5.63 -2.03 5.17
CA LEU A 42 6.24 -2.56 3.94
C LEU A 42 7.19 -3.71 4.24
N ARG A 43 8.00 -3.63 5.30
CA ARG A 43 8.86 -4.74 5.73
C ARG A 43 8.05 -5.97 6.14
N GLN A 44 6.97 -5.79 6.90
CA GLN A 44 6.07 -6.89 7.28
C GLN A 44 5.39 -7.51 6.06
N ALA A 45 4.98 -6.70 5.09
CA ALA A 45 4.42 -7.17 3.83
C ALA A 45 5.44 -8.00 3.04
N ASP A 46 6.70 -7.55 2.97
CA ASP A 46 7.79 -8.30 2.34
C ASP A 46 8.06 -9.64 3.03
N GLU A 47 8.08 -9.68 4.37
CA GLU A 47 8.23 -10.92 5.13
C GLU A 47 7.08 -11.90 4.88
N ARG A 48 5.83 -11.41 4.81
CA ARG A 48 4.65 -12.23 4.48
C ARG A 48 4.69 -12.74 3.04
N LEU A 49 5.12 -11.91 2.09
CA LEU A 49 5.27 -12.30 0.69
C LEU A 49 6.39 -13.34 0.51
N ALA A 50 7.49 -13.24 1.27
CA ALA A 50 8.56 -14.24 1.26
C ALA A 50 8.12 -15.60 1.80
N GLY A 51 7.09 -15.66 2.65
CA GLY A 51 6.47 -16.90 3.10
C GLY A 51 5.43 -17.48 2.15
N ALA A 52 5.12 -16.81 1.03
CA ALA A 52 4.08 -17.26 0.11
C ALA A 52 4.54 -18.49 -0.70
N PRO A 53 3.62 -19.42 -1.02
CA PRO A 53 3.95 -20.64 -1.78
C PRO A 53 4.37 -20.35 -3.22
N ASP A 54 3.87 -19.26 -3.82
CA ASP A 54 4.27 -18.81 -5.16
C ASP A 54 5.23 -17.62 -5.06
N GLN A 55 6.52 -17.93 -4.98
CA GLN A 55 7.60 -16.95 -4.90
C GLN A 55 7.72 -16.07 -6.15
N ARG A 56 7.33 -16.59 -7.32
CA ARG A 56 7.38 -15.83 -8.57
C ARG A 56 6.29 -14.76 -8.59
N ALA A 57 5.08 -15.13 -8.17
CA ALA A 57 3.99 -14.18 -8.03
C ALA A 57 4.27 -13.17 -6.89
N ALA A 58 4.83 -13.61 -5.76
CA ALA A 58 5.25 -12.73 -4.68
C ALA A 58 6.29 -11.68 -5.12
N ALA A 59 7.31 -12.09 -5.88
CA ALA A 59 8.30 -11.17 -6.45
C ALA A 59 7.68 -10.15 -7.41
N ALA A 60 6.67 -10.57 -8.21
CA ALA A 60 5.96 -9.65 -9.09
C ALA A 60 5.16 -8.60 -8.31
N VAL A 61 4.52 -8.98 -7.19
CA VAL A 61 3.83 -8.03 -6.29
C VAL A 61 4.80 -7.04 -5.67
N ARG A 62 5.95 -7.51 -5.17
CA ARG A 62 6.99 -6.63 -4.60
C ARG A 62 7.48 -5.61 -5.64
N ARG A 63 7.77 -6.08 -6.85
CA ARG A 63 8.21 -5.22 -7.95
C ARG A 63 7.16 -4.16 -8.30
N ALA A 64 5.88 -4.51 -8.29
CA ALA A 64 4.79 -3.58 -8.56
C ALA A 64 4.68 -2.48 -7.47
N LEU A 65 4.94 -2.81 -6.20
CA LEU A 65 5.03 -1.84 -5.10
C LEU A 65 6.24 -0.91 -5.24
N GLU A 66 7.42 -1.48 -5.51
CA GLU A 66 8.67 -0.74 -5.67
C GLU A 66 8.62 0.24 -6.84
N GLN A 67 7.88 -0.10 -7.91
CA GLN A 67 7.68 0.74 -9.09
C GLN A 67 6.68 1.89 -8.87
N ASN A 68 6.01 1.97 -7.71
CA ASN A 68 5.09 3.06 -7.36
C ASN A 68 5.57 3.91 -6.15
N PRO A 69 6.77 4.51 -6.20
CA PRO A 69 7.28 5.32 -5.10
C PRO A 69 6.54 6.66 -4.94
N GLU A 70 5.96 7.20 -6.02
CA GLU A 70 5.35 8.53 -6.04
C GLU A 70 4.08 8.64 -5.16
N GLY A 71 3.41 7.50 -4.93
CA GLY A 71 2.26 7.41 -4.04
C GLY A 71 2.61 7.46 -2.55
N MET A 72 3.88 7.37 -2.15
CA MET A 72 4.32 7.27 -0.74
C MET A 72 4.96 8.55 -0.18
N GLY A 73 5.01 9.63 -0.98
CA GLY A 73 5.58 10.92 -0.57
C GLY A 73 4.80 11.58 0.58
N SER A 74 5.51 11.81 1.69
CA SER A 74 5.05 12.23 3.03
C SER A 74 4.72 13.72 3.21
N ARG A 75 4.75 14.55 2.15
CA ARG A 75 4.69 16.01 2.35
C ARG A 75 3.29 16.55 2.66
N PHE A 76 2.23 15.88 2.21
CA PHE A 76 0.84 16.23 2.51
C PHE A 76 -0.01 14.95 2.45
N ASN A 77 0.02 14.15 3.53
CA ASN A 77 -0.88 13.00 3.62
C ASN A 77 -2.25 13.47 4.10
N PRO A 78 -3.34 13.18 3.37
CA PRO A 78 -4.69 13.23 3.94
C PRO A 78 -4.83 12.11 5.00
N GLU A 79 -5.90 12.04 5.79
CA GLU A 79 -5.93 11.25 7.05
C GLU A 79 -5.77 9.72 6.91
N GLY A 80 -5.78 9.18 5.69
CA GLY A 80 -5.53 7.76 5.45
C GLY A 80 -4.78 7.48 4.15
N LEU A 81 -3.90 6.48 4.22
CA LEU A 81 -3.11 5.94 3.11
C LEU A 81 -3.37 4.45 2.97
N ALA A 82 -3.64 3.97 1.75
CA ALA A 82 -3.71 2.54 1.48
C ALA A 82 -2.98 2.16 0.18
N PRO A 83 -1.72 1.72 0.27
CA PRO A 83 -1.04 1.06 -0.84
C PRO A 83 -1.65 -0.31 -1.13
N PHE A 84 -1.83 -0.61 -2.40
CA PHE A 84 -2.31 -1.91 -2.87
C PHE A 84 -1.46 -2.38 -4.04
N ALA A 85 -1.22 -3.69 -4.12
CA ALA A 85 -0.45 -4.27 -5.20
C ALA A 85 -0.81 -5.73 -5.49
N ARG A 86 -0.70 -6.04 -6.78
CA ARG A 86 -0.75 -7.34 -7.42
C ARG A 86 0.34 -7.34 -8.51
N ALA A 87 0.69 -8.52 -9.03
CA ALA A 87 1.69 -8.71 -10.08
C ALA A 87 1.56 -7.76 -11.30
N ASP A 88 0.36 -7.28 -11.61
CA ASP A 88 0.05 -6.46 -12.79
C ASP A 88 -0.61 -5.12 -12.47
N VAL A 89 -1.00 -4.87 -11.21
CA VAL A 89 -1.70 -3.65 -10.79
C VAL A 89 -1.15 -3.22 -9.45
N ALA A 90 -0.66 -1.99 -9.36
CA ALA A 90 -0.31 -1.36 -8.10
C ALA A 90 -0.82 0.08 -8.09
N GLY A 91 -1.08 0.59 -6.89
CA GLY A 91 -1.52 1.95 -6.70
C GLY A 91 -1.64 2.30 -5.23
N VAL A 92 -1.98 3.56 -4.98
CA VAL A 92 -2.10 4.09 -3.62
C VAL A 92 -3.39 4.88 -3.51
N TYR A 93 -4.21 4.53 -2.53
CA TYR A 93 -5.33 5.35 -2.13
C TYR A 93 -4.90 6.35 -1.07
N ARG A 94 -5.32 7.60 -1.26
CA ARG A 94 -5.20 8.69 -0.30
C ARG A 94 -6.61 9.20 -0.01
N GLY A 95 -7.06 9.10 1.24
CA GLY A 95 -8.41 9.45 1.68
C GLY A 95 -8.41 10.53 2.76
N PRO A 96 -9.44 11.39 2.83
CA PRO A 96 -9.54 12.45 3.85
C PRO A 96 -9.95 11.92 5.24
N PHE A 97 -10.07 10.60 5.41
CA PHE A 97 -10.47 9.92 6.63
C PHE A 97 -9.44 8.87 7.03
N SER A 98 -9.34 8.62 8.34
CA SER A 98 -8.47 7.61 8.90
C SER A 98 -8.84 6.20 8.44
N LEU A 99 -7.83 5.41 8.07
CA LEU A 99 -7.96 4.00 7.73
C LEU A 99 -7.42 3.16 8.88
N PRO A 100 -8.13 2.08 9.31
CA PRO A 100 -7.61 1.18 10.31
C PRO A 100 -6.39 0.41 9.78
N GLU A 101 -5.43 0.12 10.66
CA GLU A 101 -4.21 -0.66 10.36
C GLU A 101 -4.47 -2.18 10.43
#